data_AF-A0A1J3ZYY0-F1
#
_entry.id   AF-A0A1J3ZYY0-F1
#
_cell.length_a   1.000
_cell.length_b   1.000
_cell.length_c   1.000
_cell.angle_alpha   90.00
_cell.angle_beta   90.00
_cell.angle_gamma   90.00
#
_symmetry.space_group_name_H-M   'P 1'
#
loop_
_entity.id
_entity.type
_entity.pdbx_description
1 polymer ?
#
loop_
_entity_poly.entity_id
_entity_poly.type
_entity_poly.pdbx_seq_one_letter_code
_entity_poly.pdbx_strand_id
1 'polypeptide(L)'
;MKNNAKVIKLLCLYLLVIIIPLLISIAFCYSIELPNGTPKVEHKSIFEIFLHNILIALLLIVLTDVIAIPVLMINSFYLGIILGSIIKSTSLEYICLSTVHIPFELIGWTLVIFISRQFRINFHRLIKIEKIAVKSIFKKIFYFLIPIYILAAVIEGLEIYFILKG
;
A
#
# COMPACT_ATOMS: atom_id res chain seq x y z
N MET A 1 22.27 35.95 9.51
CA MET A 1 22.58 34.56 9.91
C MET A 1 21.37 33.71 10.37
N LYS A 2 20.26 34.27 10.89
CA LYS A 2 19.07 33.49 11.30
C LYS A 2 18.37 32.68 10.19
N ASN A 3 18.53 33.06 8.91
CA ASN A 3 17.86 32.41 7.80
C ASN A 3 18.45 31.02 7.46
N ASN A 4 19.77 30.84 7.59
CA ASN A 4 20.44 29.59 7.22
C ASN A 4 20.07 28.43 8.15
N ALA A 5 19.94 28.69 9.46
CA ALA A 5 19.53 27.66 10.42
C ALA A 5 18.12 27.11 10.16
N LYS A 6 17.19 27.98 9.71
CA LYS A 6 15.83 27.59 9.37
C LYS A 6 15.79 26.74 8.08
N VAL A 7 16.58 27.12 7.08
CA VAL A 7 16.73 26.38 5.83
C VAL A 7 17.37 25.00 6.07
N ILE A 8 18.43 24.93 6.87
CA ILE A 8 19.09 23.65 7.21
C ILE A 8 18.13 22.73 7.97
N LYS A 9 17.35 23.26 8.93
CA LYS A 9 16.36 22.46 9.67
C LYS A 9 15.27 21.91 8.76
N LEU A 10 14.79 22.71 7.81
CA LEU A 10 13.85 22.27 6.78
C LEU A 10 14.46 21.19 5.87
N LEU A 11 15.71 21.39 5.43
CA LEU A 11 16.42 20.44 4.59
C LEU A 11 16.60 19.08 5.29
N CYS A 12 17.00 19.08 6.56
CA CYS A 12 17.09 17.86 7.37
C CYS A 12 15.72 17.19 7.54
N LEU A 13 14.65 17.96 7.73
CA LEU A 13 13.29 17.41 7.81
C LEU A 13 12.89 16.73 6.50
N TYR A 14 13.19 17.34 5.35
CA TYR A 14 12.94 16.76 4.04
C TYR A 14 13.76 15.49 3.79
N LEU A 15 15.05 15.50 4.16
CA LEU A 15 15.91 14.33 4.04
C LEU A 15 15.41 13.17 4.91
N LEU A 16 14.95 13.44 6.13
CA LEU A 16 14.34 12.41 6.99
C LEU A 16 13.06 11.84 6.37
N VAL A 17 12.23 12.68 5.74
CA VAL A 17 11.02 12.29 5.00
C VAL A 17 11.34 11.48 3.72
N ILE A 18 12.60 11.38 3.29
CA ILE A 18 13.03 10.55 2.16
C ILE A 18 13.76 9.29 2.63
N ILE A 19 14.69 9.45 3.58
CA ILE A 19 15.59 8.38 4.04
C ILE A 19 14.86 7.36 4.92
N ILE A 20 14.13 7.80 5.95
CA ILE A 20 13.39 6.89 6.84
C ILE A 20 12.49 5.94 6.02
N PRO A 21 11.74 6.46 5.04
CA PRO A 21 10.93 5.60 4.21
C PRO A 21 11.64 4.68 3.25
N LEU A 22 12.78 5.12 2.70
CA LEU A 22 13.62 4.26 1.87
C LEU A 22 14.06 3.06 2.70
N LEU A 23 14.48 3.31 3.95
CA LEU A 23 14.83 2.26 4.91
C LEU A 23 13.62 1.38 5.27
N ILE A 24 12.43 1.95 5.47
CA ILE A 24 11.19 1.18 5.69
C ILE A 24 10.86 0.32 4.46
N SER A 25 11.04 0.85 3.25
CA SER A 25 10.78 0.13 2.01
C SER A 25 11.74 -1.04 1.86
N ILE A 26 13.03 -0.82 2.12
CA ILE A 26 14.06 -1.87 2.12
C ILE A 26 13.75 -2.92 3.20
N ALA A 27 13.42 -2.50 4.42
CA ALA A 27 13.06 -3.41 5.51
C ALA A 27 11.81 -4.22 5.17
N PHE A 28 10.79 -3.59 4.55
CA PHE A 28 9.60 -4.27 4.06
C PHE A 28 9.96 -5.31 3.00
N CYS A 29 10.84 -4.98 2.04
CA CYS A 29 11.31 -5.93 1.04
C CYS A 29 12.03 -7.13 1.65
N TYR A 30 12.85 -6.92 2.68
CA TYR A 30 13.52 -8.00 3.40
C TYR A 30 12.56 -8.84 4.25
N SER A 31 11.43 -8.26 4.70
CA SER A 31 10.39 -9.00 5.43
C SER A 31 9.47 -9.81 4.53
N ILE A 32 9.48 -9.56 3.22
CA ILE A 32 8.74 -10.38 2.26
C ILE A 32 9.51 -11.70 2.09
N GLU A 33 9.02 -12.75 2.74
CA GLU A 33 9.51 -14.11 2.50
C GLU A 33 9.24 -14.48 1.04
N LEU A 34 10.27 -14.62 0.22
CA LEU A 34 10.14 -15.28 -1.07
C LEU A 34 9.70 -16.72 -0.81
N PRO A 35 8.66 -17.23 -1.51
CA PRO A 35 8.15 -18.57 -1.25
C PRO A 35 9.22 -19.62 -1.54
N ASN A 36 9.88 -20.11 -0.49
CA ASN A 36 10.75 -21.26 -0.52
C ASN A 36 9.91 -22.53 -0.28
N GLY A 37 9.08 -22.88 -1.27
CA GLY A 37 8.21 -24.07 -1.21
C GLY A 37 6.75 -23.79 -1.60
N THR A 38 5.87 -24.76 -1.36
CA THR A 38 4.42 -24.59 -1.51
C THR A 38 3.95 -23.49 -0.55
N PRO A 39 3.20 -22.48 -1.03
CA PRO A 39 2.70 -21.43 -0.15
C PRO A 39 1.87 -22.07 0.96
N LYS A 40 2.30 -21.90 2.22
CA LYS A 40 1.46 -22.24 3.36
C LYS A 40 0.38 -21.17 3.43
N VAL A 41 -0.76 -21.45 2.82
CA VAL A 41 -1.93 -20.60 2.97
C VAL A 41 -2.44 -20.83 4.39
N GLU A 42 -2.35 -19.80 5.22
CA GLU A 42 -2.93 -19.81 6.56
C GLU A 42 -4.37 -19.30 6.50
N HIS A 43 -5.23 -19.81 7.38
CA HIS A 43 -6.55 -19.21 7.57
C HIS A 43 -6.40 -17.78 8.06
N LYS A 44 -6.79 -16.81 7.22
CA LYS A 44 -6.97 -15.40 7.60
C LYS A 44 -8.43 -15.01 7.45
N SER A 45 -8.94 -14.27 8.42
CA SER A 45 -10.30 -13.72 8.31
C SER A 45 -10.33 -12.54 7.34
N ILE A 46 -11.47 -12.32 6.68
CA ILE A 46 -11.70 -11.12 5.82
C ILE A 46 -11.36 -9.83 6.57
N PHE A 47 -11.67 -9.78 7.87
CA PHE A 47 -11.41 -8.62 8.71
C PHE A 47 -9.91 -8.38 8.93
N GLU A 48 -9.12 -9.44 9.14
CA GLU A 48 -7.66 -9.35 9.26
C GLU A 48 -7.02 -8.87 7.96
N ILE A 49 -7.46 -9.39 6.82
CA ILE A 49 -7.00 -8.98 5.48
C ILE A 49 -7.29 -7.50 5.25
N PHE A 50 -8.54 -7.08 5.52
CA PHE A 50 -8.95 -5.69 5.41
C PHE A 50 -8.10 -4.76 6.29
N LEU A 51 -7.95 -5.10 7.58
CA LEU A 51 -7.17 -4.31 8.53
C LEU A 51 -5.71 -4.19 8.12
N HIS A 52 -5.09 -5.28 7.67
CA HIS A 52 -3.72 -5.28 7.19
C HIS A 52 -3.55 -4.30 6.02
N ASN A 53 -4.39 -4.43 4.99
CA ASN A 53 -4.29 -3.63 3.77
C ASN A 53 -4.60 -2.15 4.03
N ILE A 54 -5.64 -1.82 4.81
CA ILE A 54 -5.97 -0.43 5.11
C ILE A 54 -4.91 0.24 5.98
N LEU A 55 -4.31 -0.47 6.94
CA LEU A 55 -3.25 0.09 7.79
C LEU A 55 -2.00 0.43 6.99
N ILE A 56 -1.57 -0.48 6.10
CA ILE A 56 -0.45 -0.22 5.17
C ILE A 56 -0.79 0.97 4.29
N ALA A 57 -1.99 1.02 3.71
CA ALA A 57 -2.41 2.12 2.85
C ALA A 57 -2.40 3.49 3.56
N LEU A 58 -2.93 3.55 4.79
CA LEU A 58 -2.92 4.77 5.60
C LEU A 58 -1.50 5.19 5.96
N LEU A 59 -0.63 4.23 6.32
CA LEU A 59 0.78 4.48 6.56
C LEU A 59 1.44 5.10 5.32
N LEU A 60 1.26 4.49 4.15
CA LEU A 60 1.80 4.99 2.88
C LEU A 60 1.27 6.39 2.50
N ILE A 61 0.01 6.69 2.82
CA ILE A 61 -0.58 8.02 2.61
C ILE A 61 0.13 9.09 3.44
N VAL A 62 0.33 8.82 4.73
CA VAL A 62 0.99 9.75 5.67
C VAL A 62 2.46 9.93 5.29
N LEU A 63 3.09 8.83 4.89
CA LEU A 63 4.47 8.80 4.42
C LEU A 63 4.63 9.64 3.13
N THR A 64 3.62 9.76 2.29
CA THR A 64 3.58 10.51 1.00
C THR A 64 3.98 9.69 -0.23
N ASP A 65 3.72 10.27 -1.41
CA ASP A 65 3.96 9.64 -2.72
C ASP A 65 5.42 9.32 -3.00
N VAL A 66 6.37 10.01 -2.34
CA VAL A 66 7.81 9.72 -2.45
C VAL A 66 8.12 8.27 -2.07
N ILE A 67 7.26 7.65 -1.27
CA ILE A 67 7.49 6.37 -0.61
C ILE A 67 6.45 5.37 -1.06
N ALA A 68 5.20 5.82 -1.12
CA ALA A 68 4.12 4.99 -1.61
C ALA A 68 4.45 4.45 -3.01
N ILE A 69 5.03 5.27 -3.90
CA ILE A 69 5.40 4.83 -5.25
C ILE A 69 6.41 3.66 -5.22
N PRO A 70 7.63 3.79 -4.63
CA PRO A 70 8.60 2.69 -4.63
C PRO A 70 8.10 1.45 -3.89
N VAL A 71 7.41 1.60 -2.74
CA VAL A 71 6.84 0.44 -2.02
C VAL A 71 5.84 -0.30 -2.91
N LEU A 72 4.90 0.43 -3.52
CA LEU A 72 3.86 -0.18 -4.36
C LEU A 72 4.43 -0.76 -5.65
N MET A 73 5.48 -0.18 -6.24
CA MET A 73 6.19 -0.77 -7.38
C MET A 73 6.81 -2.12 -7.02
N ILE A 74 7.50 -2.20 -5.87
CA ILE A 74 8.10 -3.47 -5.42
C ILE A 74 7.02 -4.49 -5.09
N ASN A 75 5.95 -4.06 -4.42
CA ASN A 75 4.81 -4.93 -4.12
C ASN A 75 4.14 -5.46 -5.39
N SER A 76 3.98 -4.60 -6.42
CA SER A 76 3.44 -4.98 -7.73
C SER A 76 4.32 -6.02 -8.43
N PHE A 77 5.64 -5.84 -8.36
CA PHE A 77 6.58 -6.79 -8.95
C PHE A 77 6.51 -8.15 -8.25
N TYR A 78 6.45 -8.16 -6.92
CA TYR A 78 6.33 -9.38 -6.13
C TYR A 78 5.01 -10.12 -6.40
N LEU A 79 3.89 -9.38 -6.46
CA LEU A 79 2.59 -9.92 -6.86
C LEU A 79 2.65 -10.58 -8.25
N GLY A 80 3.34 -9.95 -9.20
CA GLY A 80 3.56 -10.51 -10.54
C GLY A 80 4.35 -11.83 -10.53
N ILE A 81 5.39 -11.94 -9.68
CA ILE A 81 6.15 -13.18 -9.50
C ILE A 81 5.27 -14.27 -8.89
N ILE A 82 4.49 -13.95 -7.85
CA ILE A 82 3.58 -14.92 -7.22
C ILE A 82 2.56 -15.42 -8.23
N LEU A 83 1.91 -14.51 -8.98
CA LEU A 83 0.92 -14.88 -9.98
C LEU A 83 1.52 -15.79 -11.05
N GLY A 84 2.73 -15.47 -11.54
CA GLY A 84 3.44 -16.32 -12.48
C GLY A 84 3.76 -17.71 -11.93
N SER A 85 4.04 -17.81 -10.63
CA SER A 85 4.25 -19.09 -9.94
C SER A 85 2.95 -19.88 -9.81
N ILE A 86 1.85 -19.25 -9.37
CA ILE A 86 0.50 -19.84 -9.23
C ILE A 86 0.01 -20.39 -10.57
N ILE A 87 0.17 -19.63 -11.67
CA ILE A 87 -0.21 -20.07 -13.02
C ILE A 87 0.53 -21.36 -13.43
N LYS A 88 1.77 -21.54 -12.98
CA LYS A 88 2.57 -22.71 -13.29
C LYS A 88 2.24 -23.92 -12.41
N SER A 89 1.77 -23.72 -11.19
CA SER A 89 1.67 -24.76 -10.16
C SER A 89 0.24 -25.20 -9.79
N THR A 90 -0.80 -24.53 -10.29
CA THR A 90 -2.17 -24.68 -9.76
C THR A 90 -3.24 -24.84 -10.86
N SER A 91 -4.45 -25.25 -10.48
CA SER A 91 -5.59 -25.42 -11.39
C SER A 91 -6.18 -24.08 -11.85
N LEU A 92 -6.94 -24.12 -12.96
CA LEU A 92 -7.50 -22.93 -13.62
C LEU A 92 -8.45 -22.12 -12.71
N GLU A 93 -9.15 -22.79 -11.79
CA GLU A 93 -10.08 -22.16 -10.85
C GLU A 93 -9.37 -21.19 -9.90
N TYR A 94 -8.19 -21.57 -9.40
CA TYR A 94 -7.37 -20.71 -8.55
C TYR A 94 -6.87 -19.48 -9.31
N ILE A 95 -6.42 -19.68 -10.55
CA ILE A 95 -5.97 -18.58 -11.41
C ILE A 95 -7.11 -17.57 -11.64
N CYS A 96 -8.33 -18.04 -11.89
CA CYS A 96 -9.51 -17.18 -12.06
C CYS A 96 -9.82 -16.35 -10.81
N LEU A 97 -9.70 -16.91 -9.62
CA LEU A 97 -9.95 -16.18 -8.37
C LEU A 97 -8.85 -15.14 -8.09
N SER A 98 -7.57 -15.54 -8.19
CA SER A 98 -6.45 -14.61 -7.99
C SER A 98 -6.48 -13.45 -9.00
N THR A 99 -6.88 -13.71 -10.25
CA THR A 99 -6.97 -12.66 -11.29
C THR A 99 -8.12 -11.66 -11.07
N VAL A 100 -9.17 -12.03 -10.34
CA VAL A 100 -10.27 -11.11 -9.99
C VAL A 100 -9.90 -10.17 -8.85
N HIS A 101 -9.04 -10.60 -7.91
CA HIS A 101 -8.57 -9.77 -6.81
C HIS A 101 -7.66 -8.62 -7.28
N ILE A 102 -6.74 -8.92 -8.22
CA ILE A 102 -5.66 -7.99 -8.64
C ILE A 102 -6.17 -6.62 -9.09
N PRO A 103 -7.21 -6.48 -9.94
CA PRO A 103 -7.72 -5.17 -10.34
C PRO A 103 -8.14 -4.30 -9.16
N PHE A 104 -8.78 -4.86 -8.13
CA PHE A 104 -9.19 -4.08 -6.96
C PHE A 104 -7.98 -3.61 -6.15
N GLU A 105 -6.98 -4.47 -6.00
CA GLU A 105 -5.73 -4.14 -5.32
C GLU A 105 -4.97 -3.01 -6.05
N LEU A 106 -4.86 -3.10 -7.39
CA LEU A 106 -4.24 -2.06 -8.23
C LEU A 106 -4.99 -0.71 -8.16
N ILE A 107 -6.32 -0.74 -8.14
CA ILE A 107 -7.12 0.49 -7.95
C ILE A 107 -6.86 1.06 -6.55
N GLY A 108 -6.81 0.21 -5.52
CA GLY A 108 -6.46 0.61 -4.16
C GLY A 108 -5.10 1.31 -4.10
N TRP A 109 -4.07 0.71 -4.70
CA TRP A 109 -2.73 1.29 -4.79
C TRP A 109 -2.69 2.62 -5.55
N THR A 110 -3.42 2.71 -6.65
CA THR A 110 -3.54 3.96 -7.42
C THR A 110 -4.17 5.07 -6.57
N LEU A 111 -5.20 4.75 -5.78
CA LEU A 111 -5.80 5.69 -4.83
C LEU A 111 -4.83 6.07 -3.72
N VAL A 112 -4.04 5.14 -3.19
CA VAL A 112 -2.98 5.43 -2.21
C VAL A 112 -1.99 6.44 -2.77
N ILE A 113 -1.47 6.24 -3.99
CA ILE A 113 -0.54 7.18 -4.64
C ILE A 113 -1.20 8.56 -4.85
N PHE A 114 -2.44 8.57 -5.31
CA PHE A 114 -3.16 9.82 -5.55
C PHE A 114 -3.41 10.60 -4.25
N ILE A 115 -3.88 9.92 -3.20
CA ILE A 115 -4.17 10.52 -1.90
C ILE A 115 -2.88 10.95 -1.20
N SER A 116 -1.81 10.15 -1.26
CA SER A 116 -0.50 10.46 -0.65
C SER A 116 0.15 11.70 -1.28
N ARG A 117 0.02 11.88 -2.60
CA ARG A 117 0.46 13.10 -3.29
C ARG A 117 -0.31 14.33 -2.80
N GLN A 118 -1.63 14.20 -2.63
CA GLN A 118 -2.45 15.30 -2.09
C GLN A 118 -2.14 15.60 -0.64
N PHE A 119 -1.85 14.56 0.16
CA PHE A 119 -1.40 14.71 1.53
C PHE A 119 -0.10 15.51 1.59
N ARG A 120 0.90 15.17 0.78
CA ARG A 120 2.16 15.94 0.66
C ARG A 120 1.94 17.41 0.33
N ILE A 121 1.08 17.69 -0.66
CA ILE A 121 0.77 19.08 -1.05
C ILE A 121 0.12 19.84 0.10
N ASN A 122 -0.86 19.24 0.79
CA ASN A 122 -1.52 19.87 1.93
C ASN A 122 -0.57 20.04 3.13
N PHE A 123 0.34 19.09 3.34
CA PHE A 123 1.38 19.18 4.37
C PHE A 123 2.34 20.35 4.09
N HIS A 124 2.76 20.53 2.84
CA HIS A 124 3.58 21.68 2.43
C HIS A 124 2.87 23.01 2.66
N ARG A 125 1.56 23.07 2.34
CA ARG A 125 0.72 24.25 2.60
C ARG A 125 0.56 24.55 4.08
N LEU A 126 0.40 23.51 4.91
CA LEU A 126 0.36 23.65 6.38
C LEU A 126 1.66 24.27 6.91
N ILE A 127 2.82 23.81 6.43
CA ILE A 127 4.12 24.39 6.80
C ILE A 127 4.22 25.86 6.41
N LYS A 128 3.63 26.25 5.29
CA LYS A 128 3.56 27.64 4.81
C LYS A 128 2.46 28.49 5.46
N ILE A 129 1.67 27.92 6.38
CA ILE A 129 0.55 28.60 7.06
C ILE A 129 -0.51 29.06 6.04
N GLU A 130 -0.72 28.28 4.98
CA GLU A 130 -1.76 28.52 3.98
C GLU A 130 -3.07 27.79 4.36
N LYS A 131 -4.20 28.17 3.75
CA LYS A 131 -5.47 27.42 3.92
C LYS A 131 -5.33 25.99 3.41
N ILE A 132 -5.80 25.03 4.21
CA ILE A 132 -5.64 23.59 3.96
C ILE A 132 -7.01 22.96 3.69
N ALA A 133 -7.06 22.01 2.76
CA ALA A 133 -8.29 21.28 2.42
C ALA A 133 -8.25 19.83 2.92
N VAL A 134 -7.92 19.61 4.20
CA VAL A 134 -7.76 18.25 4.79
C VAL A 134 -9.04 17.42 4.68
N LYS A 135 -10.22 18.06 4.77
CA LYS A 135 -11.53 17.39 4.63
C LYS A 135 -11.67 16.62 3.31
N SER A 136 -11.02 17.08 2.24
CA SER A 136 -11.03 16.40 0.94
C SER A 136 -10.27 15.07 0.98
N ILE A 137 -9.17 15.00 1.74
CA ILE A 137 -8.38 13.77 1.93
C ILE A 137 -9.21 12.72 2.67
N PHE A 138 -9.82 13.11 3.80
CA PHE A 138 -10.68 12.19 4.55
C PHE A 138 -11.86 11.68 3.71
N LYS A 139 -12.52 12.57 2.96
CA LYS A 139 -13.59 12.15 2.04
C LYS A 139 -13.09 11.08 1.06
N LYS A 140 -11.87 11.22 0.53
CA LYS A 140 -11.35 10.23 -0.41
C LYS A 140 -11.05 8.88 0.24
N ILE A 141 -10.52 8.90 1.45
CA ILE A 141 -10.28 7.68 2.23
C ILE A 141 -11.60 6.95 2.49
N PHE A 142 -12.60 7.64 3.05
CA PHE A 142 -13.86 7.00 3.44
C PHE A 142 -14.73 6.56 2.27
N TYR A 143 -14.79 7.35 1.19
CA TYR A 143 -15.71 7.07 0.08
C TYR A 143 -15.09 6.30 -1.09
N PHE A 144 -13.76 6.24 -1.21
CA PHE A 144 -13.10 5.50 -2.29
C PHE A 144 -12.21 4.39 -1.75
N LEU A 145 -11.26 4.71 -0.86
CA LEU A 145 -10.25 3.75 -0.43
C LEU A 145 -10.84 2.61 0.41
N ILE A 146 -11.64 2.93 1.42
CA ILE A 146 -12.23 1.92 2.32
C ILE A 146 -13.13 0.94 1.55
N PRO A 147 -14.10 1.38 0.71
CA PRO A 147 -14.92 0.45 -0.06
C PRO A 147 -14.11 -0.49 -0.94
N ILE A 148 -13.05 0.00 -1.58
CA ILE A 148 -12.19 -0.82 -2.43
C ILE A 148 -11.45 -1.88 -1.62
N TYR A 149 -10.88 -1.54 -0.46
CA TYR A 149 -10.21 -2.54 0.37
C TYR A 149 -11.16 -3.53 1.04
N ILE A 150 -12.41 -3.15 1.31
CA ILE A 150 -13.43 -4.11 1.74
C ILE A 150 -13.69 -5.13 0.63
N LEU A 151 -13.89 -4.66 -0.62
CA LEU A 151 -14.10 -5.56 -1.76
C LEU A 151 -12.91 -6.48 -1.99
N ALA A 152 -11.69 -5.93 -1.99
CA ALA A 152 -10.46 -6.70 -2.13
C ALA A 152 -10.35 -7.79 -1.04
N ALA A 153 -10.58 -7.43 0.23
CA ALA A 153 -10.49 -8.37 1.35
C ALA A 153 -11.56 -9.48 1.29
N VAL A 154 -12.77 -9.19 0.79
CA VAL A 154 -13.79 -10.22 0.58
C VAL A 154 -13.35 -11.20 -0.51
N ILE A 155 -12.81 -10.71 -1.62
CA ILE A 155 -12.35 -11.56 -2.73
C ILE A 155 -11.17 -12.43 -2.28
N GLU A 156 -10.18 -11.85 -1.61
CA GLU A 156 -9.01 -12.56 -1.08
C GLU A 156 -9.42 -13.59 0.01
N GLY A 157 -10.37 -13.24 0.88
CA GLY A 157 -10.90 -14.19 1.87
C GLY A 157 -11.63 -15.38 1.24
N LEU A 158 -12.34 -15.16 0.13
CA LEU A 158 -12.94 -16.24 -0.65
C LEU A 158 -11.86 -17.11 -1.31
N GLU A 159 -10.83 -16.50 -1.89
CA GLU A 159 -9.69 -17.21 -2.47
C GLU A 159 -9.02 -18.14 -1.46
N ILE A 160 -8.69 -17.63 -0.26
CA ILE A 160 -8.11 -18.41 0.83
C ILE A 160 -9.03 -19.57 1.25
N TYR A 161 -10.33 -19.30 1.37
CA TYR A 161 -11.30 -20.34 1.73
C TYR A 161 -11.36 -21.47 0.69
N PHE A 162 -11.34 -21.15 -0.61
CA PHE A 162 -11.30 -22.16 -1.67
C PHE A 162 -10.00 -22.96 -1.63
N ILE A 163 -8.84 -22.30 -1.49
CA ILE A 163 -7.52 -22.98 -1.42
C ILE A 163 -7.48 -24.00 -0.29
N LEU A 164 -8.06 -23.66 0.86
CA LEU A 164 -8.05 -24.51 2.04
C LEU A 164 -9.09 -25.65 1.99
N LYS A 165 -10.08 -25.55 1.11
CA LYS A 165 -11.13 -26.58 0.96
C LYS A 165 -10.72 -27.70 -0.01
N GLY A 166 -9.75 -27.45 -0.89
CA GLY A 166 -9.28 -28.40 -1.92
C GLY A 166 -10.05 -28.28 -3.22
#